data_AF-A0A6G0UGE2-F1
#
_entry.id   AF-A0A6G0UGE2-F1
#
_cell.length_a   1.000
_cell.length_b   1.000
_cell.length_c   1.000
_cell.angle_alpha   90.00
_cell.angle_beta   90.00
_cell.angle_gamma   90.00
#
_symmetry.space_group_name_H-M   'P 1'
#
loop_
_entity.id
_entity.type
_entity.pdbx_description
1 polymer ?
#
loop_
_entity_poly.entity_id
_entity_poly.type
_entity_poly.pdbx_seq_one_letter_code
_entity_poly.pdbx_strand_id
1 'polypeptide(L)'
;CANCNPGQINLVQGNNMDSVTPTLHDLVADDEGCLTAVTTCDVTNIPNALTYMTFQGGLAGPVDDAEPLINADLFCMDGTWMFVKDGVIREITAVNCDLFIPTDPCAPCPIDPIEFVPGDADGHVDVGVTGPIANGDQCELTVTCTPRNPGGLVFMQFNSVRGGPAPAMDGSITTTLTCTAGDWIFDEVPPPETITKVECIG
;
A
#
# COMPACT_ATOMS: atom_id res chain seq x y z
N CYS A 1 -26.82 26.81 -22.40
CA CYS A 1 -25.87 26.65 -21.30
C CYS A 1 -25.68 27.98 -20.60
N ALA A 2 -25.46 27.96 -19.28
CA ALA A 2 -25.09 29.16 -18.54
C ALA A 2 -23.57 29.24 -18.40
N ASN A 3 -23.05 30.43 -18.12
CA ASN A 3 -21.65 30.60 -17.74
C ASN A 3 -21.52 30.35 -16.24
N CYS A 4 -20.94 29.22 -15.86
CA CYS A 4 -20.52 28.99 -14.49
C CYS A 4 -19.21 29.74 -14.22
N ASN A 5 -19.07 30.25 -13.00
CA ASN A 5 -17.83 30.82 -12.51
C ASN A 5 -17.05 29.73 -11.77
N PRO A 6 -15.79 29.45 -12.14
CA PRO A 6 -14.93 28.49 -11.43
C PRO A 6 -14.82 28.79 -9.92
N GLY A 7 -14.85 30.07 -9.55
CA GLY A 7 -14.80 30.51 -8.14
C GLY A 7 -16.06 30.21 -7.32
N GLN A 8 -17.10 29.61 -7.93
CA GLN A 8 -18.27 29.10 -7.19
C GLN A 8 -17.98 27.76 -6.49
N ILE A 9 -16.95 27.03 -6.92
CA ILE A 9 -16.55 25.77 -6.31
C ILE A 9 -15.55 26.07 -5.18
N ASN A 10 -15.92 25.73 -3.96
CA ASN A 10 -15.00 25.78 -2.83
C ASN A 10 -14.10 24.53 -2.83
N LEU A 11 -12.82 24.71 -3.12
CA LEU A 11 -11.82 23.63 -3.06
C LEU A 11 -11.26 23.59 -1.64
N VAL A 12 -11.63 22.56 -0.90
CA VAL A 12 -11.35 22.47 0.53
C VAL A 12 -10.35 21.35 0.76
N GLN A 13 -9.24 21.70 1.43
CA GLN A 13 -8.30 20.71 1.94
C GLN A 13 -9.03 19.75 2.90
N GLY A 14 -8.75 18.46 2.82
CA GLY A 14 -9.31 17.47 3.75
C GLY A 14 -8.93 17.76 5.22
N ASN A 15 -9.49 16.96 6.13
CA ASN A 15 -9.31 17.19 7.58
C ASN A 15 -7.95 16.73 8.15
N ASN A 16 -7.09 16.12 7.33
CA ASN A 16 -5.85 15.46 7.77
C ASN A 16 -4.62 16.32 7.42
N MET A 17 -3.55 16.28 8.22
CA MET A 17 -2.34 17.11 8.00
C MET A 17 -1.69 16.92 6.63
N ASP A 18 -1.83 15.73 6.05
CA ASP A 18 -1.25 15.37 4.75
C ASP A 18 -2.30 15.40 3.62
N SER A 19 -3.53 15.85 3.89
CA SER A 19 -4.56 15.94 2.86
C SER A 19 -4.20 16.97 1.80
N VAL A 20 -4.54 16.66 0.55
CA VAL A 20 -4.32 17.52 -0.60
C VAL A 20 -5.54 18.40 -0.83
N THR A 21 -5.32 19.65 -1.26
CA THR A 21 -6.41 20.48 -1.77
C THR A 21 -6.72 20.01 -3.19
N PRO A 22 -8.00 19.73 -3.52
CA PRO A 22 -8.36 19.40 -4.90
C PRO A 22 -7.94 20.52 -5.84
N THR A 23 -7.49 20.14 -7.03
CA THR A 23 -7.21 21.09 -8.11
C THR A 23 -8.40 21.13 -9.07
N LEU A 24 -8.70 22.32 -9.60
CA LEU A 24 -9.68 22.49 -10.67
C LEU A 24 -8.90 22.74 -11.96
N HIS A 25 -9.02 21.81 -12.89
CA HIS A 25 -8.42 21.84 -14.22
C HIS A 25 -9.47 22.11 -15.30
N ASP A 26 -8.98 22.65 -16.42
CA ASP A 26 -9.63 22.66 -17.73
C ASP A 26 -11.09 23.16 -17.77
N LEU A 27 -11.25 24.46 -17.97
CA LEU A 27 -12.54 25.03 -18.36
C LEU A 27 -12.71 24.88 -19.87
N VAL A 28 -13.37 23.80 -20.27
CA VAL A 28 -13.62 23.51 -21.68
C VAL A 28 -15.08 23.79 -21.98
N ALA A 29 -15.36 24.53 -23.04
CA ALA A 29 -16.72 24.62 -23.57
C ALA A 29 -16.94 23.44 -24.53
N ASP A 30 -18.04 22.71 -24.38
CA ASP A 30 -18.48 21.75 -25.40
C ASP A 30 -19.01 22.46 -26.67
N ASP A 31 -19.42 21.67 -27.66
CA ASP A 31 -19.90 22.17 -28.95
C ASP A 31 -21.20 23.00 -28.82
N GLU A 32 -21.92 22.84 -27.70
CA GLU A 32 -23.11 23.59 -27.32
C GLU A 32 -22.81 24.83 -26.45
N GLY A 33 -21.53 25.05 -26.10
CA GLY A 33 -21.06 26.16 -25.28
C GLY A 33 -21.28 25.99 -23.77
N CYS A 34 -21.53 24.76 -23.30
CA CYS A 34 -21.59 24.40 -21.90
C CYS A 34 -20.18 24.23 -21.35
N LEU A 35 -19.88 24.93 -20.25
CA LEU A 35 -18.61 24.77 -19.56
C LEU A 35 -18.58 23.45 -18.79
N THR A 36 -17.52 22.69 -19.00
CA THR A 36 -17.10 21.57 -18.16
C THR A 36 -15.85 21.96 -17.38
N ALA A 37 -15.61 21.28 -16.28
CA ALA A 37 -14.40 21.38 -15.49
C ALA A 37 -14.04 20.03 -14.91
N VAL A 38 -12.76 19.77 -14.71
CA VAL A 38 -12.28 18.56 -14.04
C VAL A 38 -11.75 18.93 -12.67
N THR A 39 -12.26 18.29 -11.62
CA THR A 39 -11.63 18.37 -10.30
C THR A 39 -10.80 17.13 -10.04
N THR A 40 -9.59 17.32 -9.53
CA THR A 40 -8.62 16.24 -9.31
C THR A 40 -8.19 16.19 -7.85
N CYS A 41 -8.22 15.00 -7.28
CA CYS A 41 -7.52 14.64 -6.05
C CYS A 41 -6.31 13.78 -6.42
N ASP A 42 -5.10 14.32 -6.28
CA ASP A 42 -3.86 13.62 -6.63
C ASP A 42 -2.95 13.49 -5.41
N VAL A 43 -2.73 12.25 -4.98
CA VAL A 43 -1.81 11.88 -3.90
C VAL A 43 -0.71 10.94 -4.40
N THR A 44 -0.48 10.87 -5.72
CA THR A 44 0.51 9.97 -6.33
C THR A 44 1.95 10.24 -5.89
N ASN A 45 2.21 11.43 -5.34
CA ASN A 45 3.49 11.83 -4.77
C ASN A 45 3.67 11.40 -3.30
N ILE A 46 2.65 10.83 -2.66
CA ILE A 46 2.69 10.34 -1.28
C ILE A 46 2.73 8.79 -1.31
N PRO A 47 3.81 8.14 -0.84
CA PRO A 47 3.91 6.69 -0.86
C PRO A 47 2.76 6.00 -0.13
N ASN A 48 2.17 4.97 -0.77
CA ASN A 48 1.05 4.18 -0.26
C ASN A 48 -0.25 4.98 0.02
N ALA A 49 -0.29 6.27 -0.27
CA ALA A 49 -1.47 7.08 -0.07
C ALA A 49 -2.59 6.70 -1.04
N LEU A 50 -3.81 6.69 -0.53
CA LEU A 50 -5.05 6.67 -1.28
C LEU A 50 -5.87 7.91 -0.91
N THR A 51 -6.72 8.37 -1.83
CA THR A 51 -7.62 9.49 -1.58
C THR A 51 -9.07 9.10 -1.80
N TYR A 52 -9.97 9.80 -1.11
CA TYR A 52 -11.39 9.81 -1.37
C TYR A 52 -11.80 11.23 -1.76
N MET A 53 -12.55 11.35 -2.86
CA MET A 53 -13.19 12.60 -3.21
C MET A 53 -14.59 12.64 -2.62
N THR A 54 -14.93 13.69 -1.90
CA THR A 54 -16.29 13.95 -1.43
C THR A 54 -16.75 15.34 -1.86
N PHE A 55 -18.05 15.48 -2.06
CA PHE A 55 -18.68 16.77 -2.34
C PHE A 55 -19.48 17.25 -1.14
N GLN A 56 -19.46 18.55 -0.89
CA GLN A 56 -20.25 19.21 0.17
C GLN A 56 -20.09 18.56 1.56
N GLY A 57 -18.92 17.95 1.84
CA GLY A 57 -18.61 17.33 3.13
C GLY A 57 -19.36 16.03 3.44
N GLY A 58 -19.88 15.30 2.43
CA GLY A 58 -20.50 13.99 2.69
C GLY A 58 -21.13 13.27 1.50
N LEU A 59 -21.22 13.87 0.32
CA LEU A 59 -21.64 13.18 -0.89
C LEU A 59 -20.45 12.43 -1.48
N ALA A 60 -20.62 11.14 -1.77
CA ALA A 60 -19.58 10.33 -2.41
C ALA A 60 -19.22 10.88 -3.79
N GLY A 61 -17.92 10.94 -4.07
CA GLY A 61 -17.35 11.35 -5.35
C GLY A 61 -17.50 10.30 -6.47
N PRO A 62 -16.71 10.40 -7.54
CA PRO A 62 -16.85 9.58 -8.76
C PRO A 62 -16.49 8.11 -8.57
N VAL A 63 -15.62 7.79 -7.62
CA VAL A 63 -15.27 6.42 -7.24
C VAL A 63 -15.71 6.15 -5.81
N ASP A 64 -16.14 4.92 -5.54
CA ASP A 64 -16.53 4.47 -4.21
C ASP A 64 -15.32 4.00 -3.38
N ASP A 65 -14.30 3.50 -4.06
CA ASP A 65 -13.05 3.03 -3.46
C ASP A 65 -11.99 4.13 -3.48
N ALA A 66 -11.00 4.01 -2.58
CA ALA A 66 -9.88 4.93 -2.52
C ALA A 66 -8.87 4.62 -3.63
N GLU A 67 -8.40 5.64 -4.33
CA GLU A 67 -7.38 5.53 -5.37
C GLU A 67 -6.31 6.61 -5.18
N PRO A 68 -5.07 6.45 -5.68
CA PRO A 68 -4.05 7.49 -5.56
C PRO A 68 -4.32 8.74 -6.43
N LEU A 69 -5.21 8.63 -7.42
CA LEU A 69 -5.60 9.72 -8.31
C LEU A 69 -7.09 9.59 -8.65
N ILE A 70 -7.89 10.59 -8.32
CA ILE A 70 -9.33 10.63 -8.62
C ILE A 70 -9.66 11.89 -9.40
N ASN A 71 -10.37 11.73 -10.53
CA ASN A 71 -10.91 12.84 -11.32
C ASN A 71 -12.43 12.82 -11.29
N ALA A 72 -13.07 13.98 -11.17
CA ALA A 72 -14.50 14.15 -11.37
C ALA A 72 -14.79 15.22 -12.42
N ASP A 73 -15.61 14.85 -13.40
CA ASP A 73 -16.11 15.75 -14.43
C ASP A 73 -17.34 16.51 -13.92
N LEU A 74 -17.21 17.82 -13.87
CA LEU A 74 -18.28 18.75 -13.53
C LEU A 74 -18.78 19.43 -14.80
N PHE A 75 -20.09 19.65 -14.89
CA PHE A 75 -20.70 20.35 -16.01
C PHE A 75 -21.60 21.48 -15.52
N CYS A 76 -21.62 22.57 -16.26
CA CYS A 76 -22.40 23.74 -15.92
C CYS A 76 -23.84 23.62 -16.42
N MET A 77 -24.81 23.73 -15.51
CA MET A 77 -26.23 23.79 -15.83
C MET A 77 -26.87 24.95 -15.08
N ASP A 78 -27.54 25.85 -15.81
CA ASP A 78 -28.28 27.00 -15.24
C ASP A 78 -27.49 27.88 -14.24
N GLY A 79 -26.17 27.91 -14.36
CA GLY A 79 -25.26 28.75 -13.58
C GLY A 79 -24.66 28.04 -12.37
N THR A 80 -24.90 26.74 -12.28
CA THR A 80 -24.48 25.87 -11.19
C THR A 80 -23.62 24.72 -11.72
N TRP A 81 -22.58 24.36 -10.98
CA TRP A 81 -21.76 23.19 -11.26
C TRP A 81 -22.49 21.93 -10.83
N MET A 82 -22.59 20.97 -11.74
CA MET A 82 -23.30 19.71 -11.53
C MET A 82 -22.36 18.54 -11.72
N PHE A 83 -22.69 17.43 -11.06
CA PHE A 83 -22.00 16.15 -11.15
C PHE A 83 -23.02 15.03 -11.33
N VAL A 84 -22.71 14.02 -12.15
CA VAL A 84 -23.56 12.84 -12.33
C VAL A 84 -22.87 11.61 -11.75
N LYS A 85 -23.58 10.92 -10.86
CA LYS A 85 -23.19 9.58 -10.40
C LYS A 85 -24.41 8.67 -10.38
N ASP A 86 -24.27 7.48 -10.98
CA ASP A 86 -25.34 6.48 -11.06
C ASP A 86 -26.66 7.03 -11.64
N GLY A 87 -26.55 7.93 -12.62
CA GLY A 87 -27.69 8.61 -13.25
C GLY A 87 -28.36 9.70 -12.39
N VAL A 88 -27.85 9.97 -11.19
CA VAL A 88 -28.32 11.05 -10.31
C VAL A 88 -27.48 12.30 -10.53
N ILE A 89 -28.16 13.39 -10.89
CA ILE A 89 -27.55 14.71 -11.05
C ILE A 89 -27.54 15.42 -9.69
N ARG A 90 -26.39 15.97 -9.32
CA ARG A 90 -26.18 16.66 -8.03
C ARG A 90 -25.50 18.00 -8.26
N GLU A 91 -25.98 19.03 -7.56
CA GLU A 91 -25.31 20.32 -7.48
C GLU A 91 -24.04 20.22 -6.62
N ILE A 92 -22.94 20.77 -7.11
CA ILE A 92 -21.63 20.79 -6.46
C ILE A 92 -21.23 22.22 -6.15
N THR A 93 -21.00 22.50 -4.88
CA THR A 93 -20.52 23.80 -4.37
C THR A 93 -19.21 23.70 -3.60
N ALA A 94 -18.80 22.47 -3.25
CA ALA A 94 -17.54 22.21 -2.58
C ALA A 94 -17.00 20.84 -2.96
N VAL A 95 -15.68 20.74 -3.11
CA VAL A 95 -14.94 19.49 -3.32
C VAL A 95 -13.91 19.35 -2.21
N ASN A 96 -13.83 18.15 -1.66
CA ASN A 96 -12.93 17.75 -0.59
C ASN A 96 -12.15 16.51 -1.05
N CYS A 97 -10.84 16.49 -0.78
CA CYS A 97 -10.02 15.29 -0.91
C CYS A 97 -9.59 14.83 0.48
N ASP A 98 -10.14 13.72 0.94
CA ASP A 98 -9.68 13.07 2.16
C ASP A 98 -8.55 12.11 1.81
N LEU A 99 -7.51 12.11 2.65
CA LEU A 99 -6.35 11.23 2.50
C LEU A 99 -6.47 10.07 3.47
N PHE A 100 -6.24 8.86 2.96
CA PHE A 100 -6.05 7.65 3.71
C PHE A 100 -4.69 7.05 3.36
N ILE A 101 -3.79 6.98 4.33
CA ILE A 101 -2.56 6.19 4.21
C ILE A 101 -2.86 4.87 4.93
N PRO A 102 -2.96 3.72 4.23
CA PRO A 102 -2.98 2.43 4.88
C PRO A 102 -1.70 2.35 5.72
N THR A 103 -1.85 2.29 7.04
CA THR A 103 -0.73 1.97 7.91
C THR A 103 -0.28 0.57 7.54
N ASP A 104 0.92 0.42 6.99
CA ASP A 104 1.53 -0.90 6.87
C ASP A 104 1.67 -1.44 8.31
N PRO A 105 0.88 -2.46 8.70
CA PRO A 105 0.91 -2.98 10.07
C PRO A 105 2.28 -3.58 10.40
N CYS A 106 3.09 -3.89 9.39
CA CYS A 106 4.43 -4.43 9.52
C CYS A 106 5.55 -3.39 9.36
N ALA A 107 5.22 -2.11 9.19
CA ALA A 107 6.21 -1.03 9.19
C ALA A 107 7.16 -1.03 10.41
N PRO A 108 6.72 -1.41 11.63
CA PRO A 108 7.63 -1.53 12.78
C PRO A 108 8.68 -2.64 12.66
N CYS A 109 8.55 -3.53 11.67
CA CYS A 109 9.30 -4.79 11.54
C CYS A 109 10.13 -4.79 10.24
N PRO A 110 11.19 -3.97 10.15
CA PRO A 110 12.00 -3.90 8.95
C PRO A 110 12.74 -5.22 8.72
N ILE A 111 12.94 -5.60 7.46
CA ILE A 111 13.76 -6.76 7.08
C ILE A 111 15.26 -6.42 7.13
N ASP A 112 15.63 -5.15 6.90
CA ASP A 112 17.00 -4.65 6.82
C ASP A 112 17.96 -5.10 7.95
N PRO A 113 17.52 -5.31 9.21
CA PRO A 113 18.39 -5.82 10.27
C PRO A 113 18.80 -7.30 10.12
N ILE A 114 18.16 -8.07 9.23
CA ILE A 114 18.49 -9.47 8.98
C ILE A 114 19.51 -9.57 7.84
N GLU A 115 20.68 -10.13 8.14
CA GLU A 115 21.63 -10.54 7.12
C GLU A 115 21.21 -11.87 6.47
N PHE A 116 20.93 -11.86 5.16
CA PHE A 116 20.71 -13.08 4.39
C PHE A 116 21.99 -13.44 3.64
N VAL A 117 22.58 -14.59 3.98
CA VAL A 117 23.82 -15.04 3.33
C VAL A 117 23.51 -15.61 1.95
N PRO A 118 24.11 -15.09 0.88
CA PRO A 118 23.89 -15.58 -0.48
C PRO A 118 24.48 -16.98 -0.67
N GLY A 119 23.89 -17.76 -1.59
CA GLY A 119 24.27 -19.14 -1.81
C GLY A 119 25.62 -19.34 -2.50
N ASP A 120 26.33 -18.29 -2.92
CA ASP A 120 27.63 -18.39 -3.61
C ASP A 120 28.83 -18.54 -2.65
N ALA A 121 28.59 -18.54 -1.34
CA ALA A 121 29.56 -18.98 -0.34
C ALA A 121 29.70 -20.52 -0.36
N ASP A 122 30.92 -21.04 -0.12
CA ASP A 122 31.21 -22.49 -0.12
C ASP A 122 30.17 -23.28 0.70
N GLY A 123 29.39 -24.14 0.03
CA GLY A 123 28.36 -24.99 0.67
C GLY A 123 27.03 -24.30 0.98
N HIS A 124 26.78 -23.07 0.50
CA HIS A 124 25.55 -22.35 0.74
C HIS A 124 24.55 -22.48 -0.45
N VAL A 125 23.28 -22.27 -0.16
CA VAL A 125 22.21 -22.11 -1.16
C VAL A 125 21.45 -20.82 -0.89
N ASP A 126 20.72 -20.31 -1.88
CA ASP A 126 20.07 -19.01 -1.73
C ASP A 126 18.93 -19.04 -0.72
N VAL A 127 18.86 -18.00 0.10
CA VAL A 127 17.71 -17.74 0.97
C VAL A 127 16.63 -17.04 0.15
N GLY A 128 15.46 -17.67 0.04
CA GLY A 128 14.24 -17.02 -0.40
C GLY A 128 13.53 -16.32 0.77
N VAL A 129 13.09 -15.08 0.55
CA VAL A 129 12.37 -14.29 1.56
C VAL A 129 11.03 -13.85 0.98
N THR A 130 9.96 -13.97 1.75
CA THR A 130 8.61 -13.51 1.38
C THR A 130 7.96 -12.84 2.57
N GLY A 131 7.49 -11.60 2.39
CA GLY A 131 6.93 -10.75 3.44
C GLY A 131 7.69 -9.43 3.62
N PRO A 132 7.40 -8.66 4.68
CA PRO A 132 6.49 -9.03 5.77
C PRO A 132 5.01 -9.01 5.36
N ILE A 133 4.20 -9.90 5.93
CA ILE A 133 2.75 -9.97 5.70
C ILE A 133 2.04 -9.86 7.04
N ALA A 134 0.96 -9.08 7.09
CA ALA A 134 0.09 -9.01 8.25
C ALA A 134 -0.73 -10.30 8.39
N ASN A 135 -0.67 -10.95 9.55
CA ASN A 135 -1.52 -12.07 9.92
C ASN A 135 -2.24 -11.72 11.24
N GLY A 136 -3.43 -11.13 11.13
CA GLY A 136 -4.15 -10.58 12.28
C GLY A 136 -3.40 -9.39 12.90
N ASP A 137 -3.08 -9.49 14.19
CA ASP A 137 -2.33 -8.47 14.94
C ASP A 137 -0.80 -8.66 14.87
N GLN A 138 -0.32 -9.68 14.14
CA GLN A 138 1.10 -10.03 14.03
C GLN A 138 1.60 -9.82 12.60
N CYS A 139 2.92 -9.68 12.47
CA CYS A 139 3.60 -9.64 11.19
C CYS A 139 4.50 -10.85 11.03
N GLU A 140 4.44 -11.46 9.86
CA GLU A 140 5.14 -12.69 9.54
C GLU A 140 6.11 -12.49 8.38
N LEU A 141 7.30 -13.08 8.51
CA LEU A 141 8.31 -13.15 7.46
C LEU A 141 8.58 -14.62 7.16
N THR A 142 8.32 -15.05 5.94
CA THR A 142 8.62 -16.41 5.50
C THR A 142 10.01 -16.48 4.92
N VAL A 143 10.82 -17.40 5.44
CA VAL A 143 12.18 -17.66 5.00
C VAL A 143 12.24 -19.07 4.44
N THR A 144 12.84 -19.23 3.26
CA THR A 144 12.92 -20.52 2.56
C THR A 144 14.34 -20.81 2.10
N CYS A 145 14.87 -21.98 2.45
CA CYS A 145 16.09 -22.53 1.89
C CYS A 145 15.74 -23.56 0.83
N THR A 146 16.16 -23.37 -0.43
CA THR A 146 15.90 -24.33 -1.52
C THR A 146 17.19 -24.99 -1.97
N PRO A 147 17.29 -26.33 -1.99
CA PRO A 147 18.50 -27.00 -2.45
C PRO A 147 18.72 -26.74 -3.95
N ARG A 148 19.99 -26.55 -4.36
CA ARG A 148 20.36 -26.32 -5.77
C ARG A 148 20.02 -27.50 -6.67
N ASN A 149 20.05 -28.73 -6.13
CA ASN A 149 19.76 -29.96 -6.86
C ASN A 149 18.55 -30.65 -6.24
N PRO A 150 17.64 -31.23 -7.07
CA PRO A 150 16.57 -32.09 -6.58
C PRO A 150 17.14 -33.25 -5.75
N GLY A 151 16.59 -33.47 -4.55
CA GLY A 151 17.09 -34.49 -3.61
C GLY A 151 18.34 -34.09 -2.82
N GLY A 152 18.79 -32.83 -2.94
CA GLY A 152 19.82 -32.28 -2.06
C GLY A 152 19.28 -32.05 -0.65
N LEU A 153 20.12 -32.29 0.36
CA LEU A 153 19.84 -31.89 1.73
C LEU A 153 20.12 -30.39 1.86
N VAL A 154 19.26 -29.67 2.55
CA VAL A 154 19.51 -28.28 2.94
C VAL A 154 19.30 -28.13 4.44
N PHE A 155 19.97 -27.17 5.05
CA PHE A 155 19.87 -26.80 6.45
C PHE A 155 19.70 -25.30 6.53
N MET A 156 18.75 -24.86 7.35
CA MET A 156 18.62 -23.46 7.72
C MET A 156 19.30 -23.24 9.07
N GLN A 157 20.19 -22.25 9.13
CA GLN A 157 20.84 -21.80 10.36
C GLN A 157 20.50 -20.35 10.62
N PHE A 158 20.31 -20.05 11.90
CA PHE A 158 20.13 -18.71 12.39
C PHE A 158 21.36 -18.27 13.18
N ASN A 159 21.73 -17.01 13.04
CA ASN A 159 22.80 -16.38 13.82
C ASN A 159 24.11 -17.20 13.84
N SER A 160 24.45 -17.85 12.72
CA SER A 160 25.70 -18.59 12.43
C SER A 160 26.05 -19.82 13.24
N VAL A 161 25.24 -20.27 14.19
CA VAL A 161 25.46 -21.54 14.91
C VAL A 161 24.19 -22.15 15.51
N ARG A 162 23.04 -21.47 15.42
CA ARG A 162 21.80 -21.94 16.04
C ARG A 162 20.94 -22.67 15.02
N GLY A 163 20.54 -23.87 15.39
CA GLY A 163 19.70 -24.72 14.55
C GLY A 163 18.39 -24.00 14.26
N GLY A 164 18.06 -23.86 12.98
CA GLY A 164 16.76 -23.40 12.53
C GLY A 164 15.72 -24.53 12.59
N PRO A 165 14.66 -24.46 11.75
CA PRO A 165 13.70 -25.56 11.61
C PRO A 165 14.37 -26.90 11.27
N ALA A 166 13.67 -28.00 11.56
CA ALA A 166 14.17 -29.34 11.28
C ALA A 166 14.50 -29.52 9.79
N PRO A 167 15.60 -30.22 9.45
CA PRO A 167 16.00 -30.40 8.06
C PRO A 167 14.98 -31.21 7.27
N ALA A 168 14.64 -30.75 6.07
CA ALA A 168 13.82 -31.48 5.12
C ALA A 168 14.72 -32.38 4.27
N MET A 169 14.47 -33.70 4.27
CA MET A 169 15.33 -34.64 3.55
C MET A 169 15.10 -34.68 2.03
N ASP A 170 14.06 -34.04 1.50
CA ASP A 170 13.69 -34.09 0.07
C ASP A 170 13.04 -32.79 -0.43
N GLY A 171 13.59 -31.62 -0.09
CA GLY A 171 13.04 -30.37 -0.61
C GLY A 171 13.49 -29.11 0.08
N SER A 172 12.78 -28.02 -0.19
CA SER A 172 12.98 -26.75 0.47
C SER A 172 12.59 -26.83 1.95
N ILE A 173 13.33 -26.11 2.79
CA ILE A 173 12.97 -25.85 4.18
C ILE A 173 12.35 -24.47 4.23
N THR A 174 11.17 -24.35 4.83
CA THR A 174 10.48 -23.07 5.02
C THR A 174 10.15 -22.90 6.49
N THR A 175 10.28 -21.67 6.99
CA THR A 175 9.86 -21.29 8.34
C THR A 175 9.32 -19.88 8.35
N THR A 176 8.51 -19.61 9.35
CA THR A 176 7.96 -18.27 9.62
C THR A 176 8.70 -17.64 10.79
N LEU A 177 9.04 -16.36 10.65
CA LEU A 177 9.49 -15.51 11.74
C LEU A 177 8.33 -14.57 12.12
N THR A 178 8.07 -14.41 13.41
CA THR A 178 7.05 -13.49 13.93
C THR A 178 7.70 -12.21 14.41
N CYS A 179 7.16 -11.06 14.00
CA CYS A 179 7.68 -9.79 14.51
C CYS A 179 7.14 -9.50 15.91
N THR A 180 8.05 -9.22 16.84
CA THR A 180 7.73 -8.79 18.20
C THR A 180 8.55 -7.56 18.54
N ALA A 181 7.88 -6.44 18.86
CA ALA A 181 8.52 -5.18 19.24
C ALA A 181 9.58 -4.66 18.22
N GLY A 182 9.40 -4.98 16.94
CA GLY A 182 10.28 -4.60 15.84
C GLY A 182 11.41 -5.58 15.51
N ASP A 183 11.53 -6.66 16.29
CA ASP A 183 12.49 -7.73 16.05
C ASP A 183 11.79 -8.95 15.42
N TRP A 184 12.47 -9.61 14.47
CA TRP A 184 12.01 -10.88 13.91
C TRP A 184 12.40 -12.04 14.82
N ILE A 185 11.41 -12.79 15.29
CA ILE A 185 11.58 -13.86 16.27
C ILE A 185 11.29 -15.22 15.60
N PHE A 186 12.15 -16.19 15.85
CA PHE A 186 11.84 -17.60 15.63
C PHE A 186 11.40 -18.21 16.96
N ASP A 187 10.14 -18.66 17.05
CA ASP A 187 9.49 -19.09 18.29
C ASP A 187 9.14 -20.58 18.34
N GLU A 188 9.44 -21.34 17.27
CA GLU A 188 9.19 -22.79 17.23
C GLU A 188 10.09 -23.58 18.20
N VAL A 189 11.21 -22.99 18.64
CA VAL A 189 12.14 -23.60 19.59
C VAL A 189 12.25 -22.71 20.83
N PRO A 190 11.86 -23.19 22.03
CA PRO A 190 12.06 -22.44 23.27
C PRO A 190 13.54 -22.44 23.70
N PRO A 191 14.09 -21.29 24.12
CA PRO A 191 13.45 -19.97 24.17
C PRO A 191 13.36 -19.29 22.80
N PRO A 192 12.34 -18.45 22.54
CA PRO A 192 12.25 -17.69 21.29
C PRO A 192 13.50 -16.85 21.04
N GLU A 193 13.92 -16.77 19.78
CA GLU A 193 15.19 -16.14 19.40
C GLU A 193 15.00 -15.01 18.41
N THR A 194 15.62 -13.86 18.70
CA THR A 194 15.76 -12.77 17.73
C THR A 194 16.70 -13.20 16.61
N ILE A 195 16.22 -13.08 15.38
CA ILE A 195 16.94 -13.44 14.17
C ILE A 195 17.56 -12.18 13.59
N THR A 196 18.89 -12.17 13.51
CA THR A 196 19.66 -11.10 12.86
C THR A 196 20.42 -11.61 11.64
N LYS A 197 20.46 -12.93 11.44
CA LYS A 197 21.14 -13.56 10.31
C LYS A 197 20.51 -14.90 9.95
N VAL A 198 20.37 -15.16 8.65
CA VAL A 198 19.88 -16.41 8.08
C VAL A 198 20.89 -16.96 7.07
N GLU A 199 21.21 -18.24 7.23
CA GLU A 199 22.12 -19.00 6.38
C GLU A 199 21.42 -20.28 5.91
N CYS A 200 21.51 -20.57 4.61
CA CYS A 200 21.08 -21.85 4.05
C CYS A 200 22.30 -22.63 3.57
N ILE A 201 22.50 -23.85 4.09
CA ILE A 201 23.65 -24.72 3.79
C ILE A 201 23.14 -25.97 3.09
N GLY A 202 23.73 -26.40 1.97
CA GLY A 202 23.27 -27.57 1.21
C GLY A 202 24.34 -28.28 0.39
#